data_AF-A0A9J7AAU7-F1
#
_entry.id   AF-A0A9J7AAU7-F1
#
_cell.length_a   1.000
_cell.length_b   1.000
_cell.length_c   1.000
_cell.angle_alpha   90.00
_cell.angle_beta   90.00
_cell.angle_gamma   90.00
#
_symmetry.space_group_name_H-M   'P 1'
#
loop_
_entity.id
_entity.type
_entity.pdbx_description
1 polymer ?
#
loop_
_entity_poly.entity_id
_entity_poly.type
_entity_poly.pdbx_seq_one_letter_code
_entity_poly.pdbx_strand_id
1 'polypeptide(L)'
;MKGFKRYGGEFGGKGSGGNNSLGLIGVLALLMSIGYAILNRSPGWIVVGFLLLFGFTVASTLFSGGETTRLFAQRRDKYLRQARQAWVDGDSLKAAECLAKARLNGVIPDSDRELADACERLQRQHRRPK
;
A
#
# COMPACT_ATOMS: atom_id res chain seq x y z
N MET A 1 -31.78 24.87 1.58
CA MET A 1 -32.19 23.75 2.45
C MET A 1 -30.95 23.03 2.94
N LYS A 2 -30.78 22.92 4.27
CA LYS A 2 -29.59 22.31 4.90
C LYS A 2 -29.60 20.80 4.63
N GLY A 3 -28.57 20.31 3.95
CA GLY A 3 -28.38 18.90 3.64
C GLY A 3 -28.28 18.06 4.93
N PHE A 4 -29.10 17.00 5.00
CA PHE A 4 -29.02 16.00 6.05
C PHE A 4 -27.63 15.37 6.08
N LYS A 5 -26.91 15.54 7.19
CA LYS A 5 -25.74 14.72 7.51
C LYS A 5 -26.21 13.28 7.75
N ARG A 6 -26.13 12.46 6.70
CA ARG A 6 -26.16 11.00 6.85
C ARG A 6 -24.88 10.57 7.57
N TYR A 7 -25.03 10.13 8.81
CA TYR A 7 -24.03 9.30 9.49
C TYR A 7 -24.06 7.91 8.84
N GLY A 8 -23.52 7.82 7.64
CA GLY A 8 -23.41 6.59 6.88
C GLY A 8 -22.26 6.81 5.93
N GLY A 9 -21.07 6.39 6.36
CA GLY A 9 -19.85 6.51 5.58
C GLY A 9 -20.10 6.05 4.15
N GLU A 10 -19.66 6.87 3.19
CA GLU A 10 -19.59 6.46 1.81
C GLU A 10 -18.69 5.24 1.74
N PHE A 11 -19.27 4.05 1.54
CA PHE A 11 -18.54 2.91 0.99
C PHE A 11 -18.26 3.21 -0.50
N GLY A 12 -17.48 4.27 -0.73
CA GLY A 12 -16.93 4.62 -2.01
C GLY A 12 -15.77 3.68 -2.29
N GLY A 13 -15.99 2.72 -3.18
CA GLY A 13 -14.98 1.79 -3.71
C GLY A 13 -13.87 2.44 -4.53
N LYS A 14 -13.33 3.58 -4.09
CA LYS A 14 -12.15 4.24 -4.65
C LYS A 14 -11.28 4.78 -3.53
N GLY A 15 -10.31 3.96 -3.12
CA GLY A 15 -9.03 4.47 -2.62
C GLY A 15 -8.94 4.95 -1.18
N SER A 16 -9.73 4.43 -0.23
CA SER A 16 -9.58 4.75 1.19
C SER A 16 -9.56 3.51 2.07
N GLY A 17 -8.35 3.04 2.36
CA GLY A 17 -8.00 2.56 3.70
C GLY A 17 -8.77 1.36 4.24
N GLY A 18 -8.39 0.17 3.80
CA GLY A 18 -8.49 -1.06 4.58
C GLY A 18 -7.62 -2.10 3.90
N ASN A 19 -6.85 -2.90 4.66
CA ASN A 19 -6.11 -3.99 4.06
C ASN A 19 -7.12 -5.06 3.62
N ASN A 20 -7.61 -4.93 2.38
CA ASN A 20 -8.70 -5.75 1.83
C ASN A 20 -8.39 -7.26 1.92
N SER A 21 -7.10 -7.62 2.01
CA SER A 21 -6.62 -8.98 2.25
C SER A 21 -7.02 -9.52 3.65
N LEU A 22 -6.91 -8.72 4.71
CA LEU A 22 -7.31 -9.13 6.07
C LEU A 22 -8.82 -9.25 6.20
N GLY A 23 -9.58 -8.36 5.55
CA GLY A 23 -11.04 -8.49 5.46
C GLY A 23 -11.47 -9.76 4.72
N LEU A 24 -10.79 -10.08 3.61
CA LEU A 24 -11.01 -11.32 2.86
C LEU A 24 -10.71 -12.57 3.70
N ILE A 25 -9.61 -12.57 4.46
CA ILE A 25 -9.25 -13.66 5.38
C ILE A 25 -10.34 -13.85 6.44
N GLY A 26 -10.85 -12.77 7.02
CA GLY A 26 -11.95 -12.81 7.99
C GLY A 26 -13.23 -13.43 7.40
N VAL A 27 -13.60 -13.06 6.17
CA VAL A 27 -14.76 -13.65 5.48
C VAL A 27 -14.57 -15.14 5.20
N LEU A 28 -13.36 -15.54 4.80
CA LEU A 28 -13.04 -16.93 4.52
C LEU A 28 -13.07 -17.79 5.80
N ALA A 29 -12.60 -17.25 6.92
CA ALA A 29 -12.68 -17.88 8.23
C ALA A 29 -14.13 -18.06 8.71
N LEU A 30 -15.01 -17.09 8.43
CA LEU A 30 -16.44 -17.20 8.71
C LEU A 30 -17.09 -18.32 7.89
N LEU A 31 -16.81 -18.39 6.59
CA LEU A 31 -17.34 -19.45 5.71
C LEU A 31 -16.90 -20.85 6.18
N MET A 32 -15.64 -21.00 6.59
CA MET A 32 -15.13 -22.26 7.14
C MET A 32 -15.81 -22.61 8.48
N SER A 33 -16.04 -21.62 9.33
CA SER A 33 -16.73 -21.81 10.62
C SER A 33 -18.20 -22.21 10.43
N ILE A 34 -18.88 -21.64 9.43
CA ILE A 34 -20.25 -22.03 9.04
C ILE A 34 -20.27 -23.46 8.50
N GLY A 35 -19.34 -23.82 7.60
CA GLY A 35 -19.22 -25.18 7.08
C GLY A 35 -18.99 -26.20 8.20
N TYR A 36 -18.10 -25.88 9.14
CA TYR A 36 -17.82 -26.70 10.32
C TYR A 36 -19.04 -26.84 11.25
N ALA A 37 -19.78 -25.75 11.48
CA ALA A 37 -20.99 -25.76 12.30
C ALA A 37 -22.08 -26.69 11.72
N ILE A 38 -22.22 -26.70 10.38
CA ILE A 38 -23.17 -27.57 9.67
C ILE A 38 -22.75 -29.04 9.78
N LEU A 39 -21.47 -29.34 9.53
CA LEU A 39 -20.91 -30.70 9.61
C LEU A 39 -21.06 -31.31 11.01
N ASN A 40 -20.79 -30.53 12.06
CA ASN A 40 -20.81 -31.00 13.44
C ASN A 40 -22.11 -30.68 14.20
N ARG A 41 -23.16 -30.20 13.51
CA ARG A 41 -24.46 -29.79 14.11
C ARG A 41 -24.31 -28.94 15.38
N SER A 42 -23.30 -28.09 15.41
CA SER A 42 -22.92 -27.28 16.56
C SER A 42 -22.97 -25.81 16.18
N PRO A 43 -24.15 -25.17 16.30
CA PRO A 43 -24.36 -23.80 15.82
C PRO A 43 -23.49 -22.76 16.54
N GLY A 44 -22.93 -23.10 17.71
CA GLY A 44 -22.01 -22.23 18.46
C GLY A 44 -20.75 -21.82 17.67
N TRP A 45 -20.30 -22.61 16.69
CA TRP A 45 -19.15 -22.25 15.86
C TRP A 45 -19.40 -21.06 14.94
N ILE A 46 -20.66 -20.74 14.63
CA ILE A 46 -21.02 -19.55 13.86
C ILE A 46 -20.63 -18.29 14.65
N VAL A 47 -20.86 -18.28 15.96
CA VAL A 47 -20.52 -17.16 16.86
C VAL A 47 -19.01 -16.94 16.89
N VAL A 48 -18.23 -18.02 16.92
CA VAL A 48 -16.76 -17.96 16.84
C VAL A 48 -16.31 -17.35 15.50
N GLY A 49 -16.95 -17.74 14.39
CA GLY A 49 -16.68 -17.16 13.08
C GLY A 49 -16.96 -15.65 13.02
N PHE A 50 -18.05 -15.18 13.62
CA PHE A 50 -18.37 -13.75 13.69
C PHE A 50 -17.38 -12.98 14.59
N LEU A 51 -16.96 -13.55 15.72
CA LEU A 51 -15.93 -12.97 16.59
C LEU A 51 -14.60 -12.82 15.86
N LEU A 52 -14.20 -13.83 15.09
CA LEU A 52 -12.99 -13.79 14.27
C LEU A 52 -13.09 -12.71 13.18
N LEU A 53 -14.21 -12.68 12.44
CA LEU A 53 -14.46 -11.64 11.44
C LEU A 53 -14.35 -10.24 12.06
N PHE A 54 -14.97 -10.03 13.23
CA PHE A 54 -14.90 -8.76 13.94
C PHE A 54 -13.46 -8.41 14.33
N GLY A 55 -12.71 -9.34 14.91
CA GLY A 55 -11.31 -9.15 15.27
C GLY A 55 -10.42 -8.80 14.07
N PHE A 56 -10.57 -9.52 12.95
CA PHE A 56 -9.86 -9.19 11.70
C PHE A 56 -10.27 -7.84 11.12
N THR A 57 -11.53 -7.47 11.24
CA THR A 57 -12.02 -6.18 10.76
C THR A 57 -11.44 -5.02 11.58
N VAL A 58 -11.43 -5.15 12.91
CA VAL A 58 -10.82 -4.17 13.83
C VAL A 58 -9.31 -4.09 13.63
N ALA A 59 -8.63 -5.22 13.48
CA ALA A 59 -7.22 -5.22 13.12
C ALA A 59 -7.00 -4.55 11.76
N SER A 60 -7.82 -4.84 10.76
CA SER A 60 -7.71 -4.23 9.43
C SER A 60 -7.92 -2.72 9.46
N THR A 61 -8.81 -2.19 10.30
CA THR A 61 -8.99 -0.74 10.46
C THR A 61 -7.85 -0.08 11.23
N LEU A 62 -7.26 -0.76 12.22
CA LEU A 62 -6.07 -0.26 12.93
C LEU A 62 -4.82 -0.28 12.04
N PHE A 63 -4.65 -1.32 11.22
CA PHE A 63 -3.57 -1.45 10.24
C PHE A 63 -3.88 -0.79 8.89
N SER A 64 -5.02 -0.11 8.78
CA SER A 64 -5.51 0.49 7.54
C SER A 64 -4.67 1.70 7.13
N GLY A 65 -3.77 1.45 6.18
CA GLY A 65 -3.55 2.30 4.99
C GLY A 65 -2.81 3.64 5.18
N GLY A 66 -2.81 4.23 6.37
CA GLY A 66 -2.14 5.51 6.63
C GLY A 66 -0.65 5.35 6.95
N GLU A 67 -0.31 4.45 7.87
CA GLU A 67 1.08 4.29 8.34
C GLU A 67 1.99 3.64 7.30
N THR A 68 1.54 2.59 6.63
CA THR A 68 2.33 1.93 5.58
C THR A 68 2.53 2.85 4.38
N THR A 69 1.47 3.51 3.90
CA THR A 69 1.59 4.49 2.80
C THR A 69 2.46 5.69 3.19
N ARG A 70 2.39 6.17 4.44
CA ARG A 70 3.29 7.21 4.95
C ARG A 70 4.73 6.72 5.05
N LEU A 71 4.98 5.49 5.47
CA LEU A 71 6.30 4.88 5.53
C LEU A 71 6.91 4.72 4.14
N PHE A 72 6.13 4.27 3.16
CA PHE A 72 6.56 4.17 1.77
C PHE A 72 6.83 5.55 1.16
N ALA A 73 5.96 6.54 1.41
CA ALA A 73 6.17 7.92 1.00
C ALA A 73 7.44 8.53 1.63
N GLN A 74 7.66 8.33 2.93
CA GLN A 74 8.87 8.80 3.62
C GLN A 74 10.14 8.15 3.06
N ARG A 75 10.11 6.83 2.81
CA ARG A 75 11.23 6.12 2.20
C ARG A 75 11.51 6.63 0.78
N ARG A 76 10.46 6.82 -0.02
CA ARG A 76 10.56 7.43 -1.36
C ARG A 76 11.21 8.81 -1.29
N ASP A 77 10.70 9.69 -0.44
CA ASP A 77 11.18 11.08 -0.32
C ASP A 77 12.63 11.13 0.19
N LYS A 78 13.04 10.17 1.03
CA LYS A 78 14.43 10.00 1.45
C LYS A 78 15.34 9.63 0.28
N TYR A 79 14.92 8.66 -0.55
CA TYR A 79 15.70 8.25 -1.72
C TYR A 79 15.76 9.32 -2.81
N LEU A 80 14.67 10.09 -3.01
CA LEU A 80 14.67 11.22 -3.94
C LEU A 80 15.64 12.33 -3.51
N ARG A 81 15.69 12.65 -2.21
CA ARG A 81 16.68 13.60 -1.68
C ARG A 81 18.11 13.12 -1.90
N GLN A 82 18.39 11.84 -1.66
CA GLN A 82 19.71 11.26 -1.92
C GLN A 82 20.05 11.26 -3.42
N ALA A 83 19.07 11.00 -4.30
CA ALA A 83 19.28 11.05 -5.74
C ALA A 83 19.61 12.47 -6.22
N ARG A 84 18.89 13.49 -5.72
CA ARG A 84 19.19 14.90 -6.03
C ARG A 84 20.58 15.30 -5.54
N GLN A 85 20.96 14.90 -4.33
CA GLN A 85 22.25 15.24 -3.79
C GLN A 85 23.39 14.59 -4.58
N ALA A 86 23.28 13.29 -4.89
CA ALA A 86 24.23 12.60 -5.74
C ALA A 86 24.34 13.21 -7.15
N TRP A 87 23.22 13.72 -7.69
CA TRP A 87 23.22 14.44 -8.97
C TRP A 87 23.99 15.76 -8.92
N VAL A 88 23.81 16.54 -7.85
CA VAL A 88 24.56 17.79 -7.62
C VAL A 88 26.05 17.49 -7.40
N ASP A 89 26.36 16.39 -6.72
CA ASP A 89 27.73 15.94 -6.48
C ASP A 89 28.41 15.35 -7.73
N GLY A 90 27.68 15.23 -8.86
CA GLY A 90 28.18 14.67 -10.12
C GLY A 90 28.26 13.13 -10.16
N ASP A 91 27.82 12.44 -9.11
CA ASP A 91 27.77 10.98 -9.03
C ASP A 91 26.48 10.46 -9.67
N SER A 92 26.50 10.42 -10.99
CA SER A 92 25.38 10.02 -11.84
C SER A 92 24.94 8.55 -11.66
N LEU A 93 25.87 7.65 -11.30
CA LEU A 93 25.57 6.24 -11.04
C LEU A 93 24.78 6.08 -9.74
N LYS A 94 25.24 6.72 -8.67
CA LYS A 94 24.56 6.71 -7.37
C LYS A 94 23.21 7.41 -7.44
N ALA A 95 23.10 8.49 -8.20
CA ALA A 95 21.82 9.16 -8.46
C ALA A 95 20.81 8.20 -9.11
N ALA A 96 21.22 7.46 -10.15
CA ALA A 96 20.36 6.50 -10.82
C ALA A 96 19.95 5.32 -9.92
N GLU A 97 20.86 4.83 -9.05
CA GLU A 97 20.56 3.76 -8.09
C GLU A 97 19.55 4.22 -7.02
N CYS A 98 19.75 5.41 -6.45
CA CYS A 98 18.81 6.00 -5.48
C CYS A 98 17.43 6.23 -6.11
N LEU A 99 17.39 6.65 -7.37
CA LEU A 99 16.14 6.90 -8.10
C LEU A 99 15.39 5.59 -8.42
N ALA A 100 16.10 4.51 -8.72
CA ALA A 100 15.51 3.17 -8.83
C ALA A 100 14.90 2.71 -7.49
N LYS A 101 15.58 2.93 -6.36
CA LYS A 101 15.04 2.65 -5.01
C LYS A 101 13.82 3.51 -4.71
N ALA A 102 13.79 4.77 -5.14
CA ALA A 102 12.61 5.61 -5.01
C ALA A 102 11.41 5.06 -5.81
N ARG A 103 11.61 4.61 -7.06
CA ARG A 103 10.56 3.99 -7.90
C ARG A 103 9.95 2.74 -7.25
N LEU A 104 10.76 1.93 -6.56
CA LEU A 104 10.26 0.75 -5.83
C LEU A 104 9.32 1.11 -4.66
N ASN A 105 9.43 2.32 -4.12
CA ASN A 105 8.64 2.78 -2.98
C ASN A 105 7.47 3.71 -3.39
N GLY A 106 7.28 3.99 -4.69
CA GLY A 106 6.13 4.75 -5.19
C GLY A 106 6.39 5.53 -6.48
N VAL A 107 5.37 6.23 -6.97
CA VAL A 107 5.45 7.08 -8.17
C VAL A 107 6.34 8.29 -7.89
N ILE A 108 7.24 8.59 -8.82
CA ILE A 108 8.09 9.78 -8.78
C ILE A 108 7.22 11.02 -9.07
N PRO A 109 7.27 12.06 -8.22
CA PRO A 109 6.54 13.30 -8.45
C PRO A 109 7.02 14.03 -9.71
N ASP A 110 6.15 14.80 -10.34
CA ASP A 110 6.43 15.46 -11.62
C ASP A 110 7.61 16.44 -11.56
N SER A 111 7.87 17.01 -10.38
CA SER A 111 9.03 17.88 -10.11
C SER A 111 10.39 17.16 -10.20
N ASP A 112 10.41 15.83 -10.15
CA ASP A 112 11.61 15.00 -10.24
C ASP A 112 11.71 14.23 -11.57
N ARG A 113 10.79 14.47 -12.52
CA ARG A 113 10.79 13.77 -13.82
C ARG A 113 12.01 14.08 -14.66
N GLU A 114 12.49 15.32 -14.68
CA GLU A 114 13.67 15.69 -15.45
C GLU A 114 14.92 14.96 -14.96
N LEU A 115 15.08 14.83 -13.64
CA LEU A 115 16.14 14.04 -13.00
C LEU A 115 16.00 12.55 -13.36
N ALA A 116 14.77 12.03 -13.29
CA ALA A 116 14.49 10.64 -13.64
C ALA A 116 14.83 10.34 -15.11
N ASP A 117 14.44 11.21 -16.03
CA ASP A 117 14.72 11.07 -17.46
C ASP A 117 16.22 11.19 -17.76
N ALA A 118 16.92 12.08 -17.06
CA ALA A 118 18.37 12.25 -17.22
C ALA A 118 19.13 10.99 -16.73
N CYS A 119 18.78 10.46 -15.55
CA CYS A 119 19.32 9.20 -15.05
C CYS A 119 18.99 8.01 -15.96
N GLU A 120 17.79 7.96 -16.53
CA GLU A 120 17.38 6.87 -17.42
C GLU A 120 18.13 6.88 -18.76
N ARG A 121 18.40 8.06 -19.32
CA ARG A 121 19.26 8.21 -20.50
C ARG A 121 20.68 7.71 -20.25
N LEU A 122 21.26 8.05 -19.10
CA LEU A 122 22.59 7.60 -18.68
C LEU A 122 22.65 6.08 -18.49
N GLN A 123 21.65 5.48 -17.86
CA GLN A 123 21.57 4.03 -17.73
C GLN A 123 21.47 3.31 -19.08
N ARG A 124 20.73 3.86 -20.05
CA ARG A 124 20.63 3.29 -21.40
C ARG A 124 21.94 3.38 -22.17
N GLN A 125 22.72 4.44 -21.97
CA GLN A 125 24.05 4.57 -22.57
C GLN A 125 25.04 3.55 -21.98
N HIS A 126 24.97 3.28 -20.68
CA HIS A 126 25.81 2.26 -20.04
C HIS A 126 25.39 0.81 -20.33
N ARG A 127 24.12 0.56 -20.65
CA ARG A 127 23.59 -0.78 -20.97
C ARG A 127 23.76 -1.22 -22.43
N ARG A 128 24.38 -0.43 -23.30
CA ARG A 128 24.76 -0.91 -24.64
C ARG A 128 26.10 -1.63 -24.56
N PRO A 129 26.15 -2.98 -24.54
CA PRO A 129 27.41 -3.66 -24.82
C PRO A 129 27.83 -3.30 -26.25
N LYS A 130 29.12 -3.00 -26.40
CA LYS A 130 29.80 -3.06 -27.70
C LYS A 130 29.84 -4.50 -28.18
#